data_AF-A0A7Y1YHE8-F1
#
_entry.id   AF-A0A7Y1YHE8-F1
#
_cell.length_a   1.000
_cell.length_b   1.000
_cell.length_c   1.000
_cell.angle_alpha   90.00
_cell.angle_beta   90.00
_cell.angle_gamma   90.00
#
_symmetry.space_group_name_H-M   'P 1'
#
loop_
_entity.id
_entity.type
_entity.pdbx_description
1 polymer ?
#
loop_
_entity_poly.entity_id
_entity_poly.type
_entity_poly.pdbx_seq_one_letter_code
_entity_poly.pdbx_strand_id
1 'polypeptide(L)'
;MSKWYLLIPDDLKVIDVSDPNTPSLVGSIGIGGVPTSVFVSSRYAYVVDSGSDDLKLIDVSGAELTSVVAHSLEADNLQVRNDILAQGQLQVVGGISVGTGGIIFR
;
A
#
# COMPACT_ATOMS: atom_id res chain seq x y z
N MET A 1 -14.05 -0.89 -3.63
CA MET A 1 -12.99 -0.09 -2.98
C MET A 1 -12.71 1.09 -3.89
N SER A 2 -13.26 2.25 -3.54
CA SER A 2 -13.05 3.49 -4.31
C SER A 2 -12.32 4.47 -3.38
N LYS A 3 -11.21 5.04 -3.84
CA LYS A 3 -10.46 6.08 -3.12
C LYS A 3 -10.41 7.33 -4.01
N TRP A 4 -10.57 8.51 -3.42
CA TRP A 4 -10.37 9.78 -4.11
C TRP A 4 -9.21 10.55 -3.47
N TYR A 5 -8.55 11.36 -4.29
CA TYR A 5 -7.40 12.17 -3.87
C TYR A 5 -7.79 13.64 -3.95
N LEU A 6 -7.62 14.38 -2.86
CA LEU A 6 -7.92 15.81 -2.77
C LEU A 6 -6.63 16.59 -2.56
N LEU A 7 -6.48 17.67 -3.33
CA LEU A 7 -5.40 18.64 -3.18
C LEU A 7 -5.85 19.77 -2.24
N ILE A 8 -5.09 20.01 -1.18
CA ILE A 8 -5.21 21.19 -0.32
C ILE A 8 -3.79 21.79 -0.19
N PRO A 9 -3.61 23.08 0.15
CA PRO A 9 -2.29 23.70 0.17
C PRO A 9 -1.28 22.83 0.93
N ASP A 10 -0.17 22.57 0.28
CA ASP A 10 1.00 21.82 0.75
C ASP A 10 0.86 20.30 0.93
N ASP A 11 -0.34 19.71 0.77
CA ASP A 11 -0.62 18.30 1.08
C ASP A 11 -1.37 17.54 -0.04
N LEU A 12 -0.97 16.29 -0.27
CA LEU A 12 -1.78 15.27 -0.95
C LEU A 12 -2.52 14.43 0.09
N LYS A 13 -3.85 14.43 0.04
CA LYS A 13 -4.69 13.62 0.94
C LYS A 13 -5.27 12.41 0.24
N VAL A 14 -5.20 11.26 0.91
CA VAL A 14 -5.82 10.00 0.48
C VAL A 14 -7.10 9.79 1.28
N ILE A 15 -8.25 9.79 0.61
CA ILE A 15 -9.56 9.66 1.25
C ILE A 15 -10.18 8.32 0.83
N ASP A 16 -10.57 7.50 1.80
CA ASP A 16 -11.41 6.34 1.59
C ASP A 16 -12.87 6.79 1.45
N VAL A 17 -13.51 6.41 0.35
CA VAL A 17 -14.92 6.70 0.07
C VAL A 17 -15.73 5.41 -0.11
N SER A 18 -15.25 4.31 0.48
CA SER A 18 -15.96 3.04 0.41
C SER A 18 -17.38 3.12 0.98
N ASP A 19 -17.60 3.99 1.98
CA ASP A 19 -18.93 4.52 2.30
C ASP A 19 -19.05 5.97 1.78
N PRO A 20 -19.93 6.24 0.79
CA PRO A 20 -20.10 7.57 0.22
C PRO A 20 -20.73 8.58 1.20
N ASN A 21 -21.43 8.11 2.25
CA ASN A 21 -22.03 8.97 3.26
C ASN A 21 -21.04 9.33 4.38
N THR A 22 -20.00 8.50 4.56
CA THR A 22 -18.96 8.73 5.57
C THR A 22 -17.54 8.56 5.00
N PRO A 23 -17.10 9.47 4.10
CA PRO A 23 -15.70 9.51 3.67
C PRO A 23 -14.75 9.68 4.86
N SER A 24 -13.60 9.00 4.83
CA SER A 24 -12.59 9.09 5.90
C SER A 24 -11.18 9.31 5.36
N LEU A 25 -10.39 10.13 6.06
CA LEU A 25 -9.00 10.39 5.70
C LEU A 25 -8.13 9.18 6.09
N VAL A 26 -7.46 8.58 5.11
CA VAL A 26 -6.55 7.44 5.30
C VAL A 26 -5.11 7.90 5.54
N GLY A 27 -4.72 9.02 4.93
CA GLY A 27 -3.37 9.57 5.08
C GLY A 27 -3.20 10.92 4.41
N SER A 28 -2.16 11.64 4.81
CA SER A 28 -1.70 12.89 4.20
C SER A 28 -0.20 12.80 3.95
N ILE A 29 0.24 13.33 2.81
CA ILE A 29 1.64 13.43 2.45
C ILE A 29 1.94 14.89 2.15
N GLY A 30 2.88 15.47 2.89
CA GLY A 30 3.39 16.81 2.64
C GLY A 30 4.16 16.84 1.33
N ILE A 31 3.70 17.67 0.40
CA ILE A 31 4.27 17.85 -0.93
C ILE A 31 5.40 18.89 -0.90
N GLY A 32 5.37 19.81 0.07
CA GLY A 32 6.37 20.86 0.24
C GLY A 32 6.16 22.08 -0.67
N GLY A 33 5.08 22.08 -1.46
CA GLY A 33 4.63 23.16 -2.33
C GLY A 33 3.16 22.98 -2.67
N VAL A 34 2.53 23.99 -3.29
CA VAL A 34 1.10 23.95 -3.61
C VAL A 34 0.86 23.02 -4.81
N PRO A 35 0.24 21.85 -4.61
CA PRO A 35 0.01 20.91 -5.70
C PRO A 35 -1.00 21.49 -6.70
N THR A 36 -0.67 21.43 -7.99
CA THR A 36 -1.50 21.99 -9.07
C THR A 36 -2.23 20.92 -9.87
N SER A 37 -1.68 19.70 -9.93
CA SER A 37 -2.31 18.57 -10.59
C SER A 37 -1.85 17.25 -9.99
N VAL A 38 -2.76 16.27 -9.98
CA VAL A 38 -2.50 14.89 -9.56
C VAL A 38 -3.05 13.92 -10.60
N PHE A 39 -2.22 12.98 -11.02
CA PHE A 39 -2.63 11.83 -11.82
C PHE A 39 -2.29 10.56 -11.06
N VAL A 40 -3.23 9.61 -10.98
CA VAL A 40 -3.02 8.35 -10.26
C VAL A 40 -3.09 7.20 -11.24
N SER A 41 -2.03 6.40 -11.28
CA SER A 41 -1.98 5.18 -12.07
C SER A 41 -1.47 4.03 -11.20
N SER A 42 -2.33 3.03 -11.01
CA SER A 42 -2.05 1.84 -10.21
C SER A 42 -1.58 2.21 -8.79
N ARG A 43 -0.29 1.99 -8.49
CA ARG A 43 0.33 2.25 -7.18
C ARG A 43 0.96 3.63 -7.04
N TYR A 44 0.95 4.47 -8.06
CA TYR A 44 1.66 5.75 -8.02
C TYR A 44 0.73 6.94 -8.27
N ALA A 45 0.88 7.96 -7.44
CA ALA A 45 0.40 9.30 -7.71
C ALA A 45 1.55 10.15 -8.25
N TYR A 46 1.29 10.81 -9.38
CA TYR A 46 2.17 11.74 -10.04
C TYR A 46 1.67 13.14 -9.72
N VAL A 47 2.47 13.92 -9.01
CA VAL A 47 2.09 15.26 -8.53
C VAL A 47 3.06 16.29 -9.08
N VAL A 48 2.51 17.39 -9.57
CA VAL A 48 3.25 18.61 -9.90
C VAL A 48 2.77 19.73 -8.97
N ASP A 49 3.69 20.55 -8.50
CA ASP A 49 3.40 21.70 -7.64
C ASP A 49 3.97 23.00 -8.22
N SER A 50 3.51 24.14 -7.70
CA SER A 50 3.93 25.45 -8.21
C SER A 50 5.27 25.95 -7.64
N GLY A 51 5.94 25.18 -6.79
CA GLY A 51 7.14 25.55 -6.06
C GLY A 51 8.43 24.87 -6.54
N SER A 52 8.33 23.80 -7.33
CA SER A 52 9.48 23.12 -7.92
C SER A 52 9.26 22.68 -9.37
N ASP A 53 10.35 22.65 -10.14
CA ASP A 53 10.39 22.17 -11.53
C ASP A 53 10.55 20.64 -11.60
N ASP A 54 10.02 19.90 -10.62
CA ASP A 54 10.11 18.44 -10.52
C ASP A 54 8.75 17.75 -10.68
N LEU A 55 8.79 16.46 -11.00
CA LEU A 55 7.62 15.58 -10.95
C LEU A 55 7.79 14.67 -9.74
N LYS A 56 6.87 14.80 -8.77
CA LYS A 56 6.89 13.95 -7.58
C LYS A 56 6.14 12.65 -7.85
N LEU A 57 6.85 11.54 -7.66
CA LEU A 57 6.31 10.19 -7.74
C LEU A 57 6.05 9.68 -6.32
N ILE A 58 4.79 9.50 -5.97
CA ILE A 58 4.37 9.10 -4.62
C ILE A 58 3.77 7.71 -4.70
N ASP A 59 4.36 6.77 -3.95
CA ASP A 59 3.79 5.44 -3.79
C ASP A 59 2.56 5.50 -2.88
N VAL A 60 1.41 5.09 -3.43
CA VAL A 60 0.11 5.02 -2.74
C VAL A 60 -0.27 3.59 -2.37
N SER A 61 0.69 2.65 -2.39
CA SER A 61 0.50 1.26 -1.96
C SER A 61 0.18 1.16 -0.46
N GLY A 62 -1.12 1.25 -0.18
CA GLY A 62 -1.78 0.98 1.09
C GLY A 62 -3.24 0.58 0.86
N ALA A 63 -3.53 0.01 -0.32
CA ALA A 63 -4.82 -0.56 -0.64
C ALA A 63 -4.81 -2.03 -0.24
N GLU A 64 -5.65 -2.39 0.73
CA GLU A 64 -5.92 -3.79 1.01
C GLU A 64 -6.44 -4.44 -0.28
N LEU A 65 -5.74 -5.47 -0.76
CA LEU A 65 -6.23 -6.30 -1.85
C LEU A 65 -6.97 -7.48 -1.22
N THR A 66 -8.24 -7.65 -1.58
CA THR A 66 -9.06 -8.76 -1.06
C THR A 66 -8.57 -10.14 -1.53
N SER A 67 -7.86 -10.21 -2.67
CA SER A 67 -7.24 -11.42 -3.18
C SER A 67 -6.10 -11.08 -4.17
N VAL A 68 -5.03 -11.86 -4.14
CA VAL A 68 -3.90 -11.78 -5.08
C VAL A 68 -3.65 -13.16 -5.68
N VAL A 69 -3.60 -13.25 -7.01
CA VAL A 69 -3.16 -14.44 -7.75
C VAL A 69 -1.96 -14.04 -8.59
N ALA A 70 -0.79 -14.56 -8.26
CA ALA A 70 0.46 -14.28 -8.96
C ALA A 70 1.18 -15.60 -9.29
N HIS A 71 1.89 -15.64 -10.43
CA HIS A 71 2.72 -16.79 -10.78
C HIS A 71 3.99 -16.85 -9.92
N SER A 72 4.61 -15.69 -9.66
CA SER A 72 5.73 -15.51 -8.75
C SER A 72 5.55 -14.19 -7.98
N LEU A 73 6.06 -14.14 -6.74
CA LEU A 73 6.07 -12.95 -5.90
C LEU A 73 7.45 -12.84 -5.24
N GLU A 74 8.07 -11.68 -5.38
CA GLU A 74 9.27 -11.29 -4.64
C GLU A 74 8.93 -10.06 -3.80
N ALA A 75 9.24 -10.11 -2.51
CA ALA A 75 8.93 -9.05 -1.57
C ALA A 75 10.03 -8.95 -0.51
N ASP A 76 10.38 -7.73 -0.12
CA ASP A 76 11.32 -7.49 0.98
C ASP A 76 10.79 -8.04 2.31
N ASN A 77 9.48 -7.89 2.54
CA ASN A 77 8.77 -8.40 3.71
C ASN A 77 7.42 -9.00 3.32
N LEU A 78 7.09 -10.15 3.92
CA LEU A 78 5.76 -10.77 3.83
C LEU A 78 5.22 -11.01 5.24
N GLN A 79 4.14 -10.31 5.59
CA GLN A 79 3.38 -10.52 6.82
C GLN A 79 2.03 -11.13 6.49
N VAL A 80 1.76 -12.31 7.07
CA VAL A 80 0.48 -13.01 6.93
C VAL A 80 -0.18 -13.08 8.31
N ARG A 81 -1.42 -12.61 8.41
CA ARG A 81 -2.16 -12.51 9.69
C ARG A 81 -2.76 -13.83 10.16
N ASN A 82 -3.14 -14.68 9.20
CA ASN A 82 -3.80 -15.95 9.45
C ASN A 82 -2.84 -17.08 9.08
N ASP A 83 -3.08 -17.73 7.94
CA ASP A 83 -2.37 -18.95 7.55
C ASP A 83 -1.58 -18.78 6.26
N ILE A 84 -0.44 -19.47 6.19
CA ILE A 84 0.29 -19.72 4.96
C ILE A 84 0.05 -21.18 4.58
N LEU A 85 -0.60 -21.41 3.45
CA LEU A 85 -0.77 -22.74 2.87
C LEU A 85 0.17 -22.91 1.68
N ALA A 86 1.08 -23.88 1.75
CA ALA A 86 1.91 -24.29 0.63
C ALA A 86 1.50 -25.71 0.19
N GLN A 87 1.11 -25.88 -1.08
CA GLN A 87 0.89 -27.22 -1.65
C GLN A 87 2.21 -27.97 -1.84
N GLY A 88 3.29 -27.23 -2.09
CA GLY A 88 4.65 -27.76 -2.20
C GLY A 88 5.44 -27.53 -0.92
N GLN A 89 6.72 -27.22 -1.08
CA GLN A 89 7.63 -26.94 0.02
C GLN A 89 7.68 -25.44 0.32
N LEU A 90 7.74 -25.10 1.61
CA LEU A 90 8.18 -23.78 2.07
C LEU A 90 9.68 -23.87 2.38
N GLN A 91 10.49 -23.09 1.66
CA GLN A 91 11.93 -22.98 1.92
C GLN A 91 12.22 -21.66 2.63
N VAL A 92 12.91 -21.73 3.76
CA VAL A 92 13.30 -20.55 4.55
C VAL A 92 14.81 -20.49 4.62
N VAL A 93 15.40 -19.38 4.20
CA VAL A 93 16.84 -19.14 4.31
C VAL A 93 17.11 -18.43 5.63
N GLY A 94 18.03 -18.96 6.43
CA GLY A 94 18.35 -18.44 7.76
C GLY A 94 17.70 -19.28 8.86
N GLY A 95 16.65 -18.78 9.51
CA GLY A 95 16.02 -19.45 10.64
C GLY A 95 14.51 -19.23 10.72
N ILE A 96 13.82 -20.18 11.37
CA ILE A 96 12.40 -20.09 11.68
C ILE A 96 12.27 -19.91 13.19
N SER A 97 11.57 -18.86 13.61
CA SER A 97 11.12 -18.71 15.00
C SER A 97 9.66 -19.16 15.08
N VAL A 98 9.38 -20.15 15.92
CA VAL A 98 8.03 -20.65 16.16
C VAL A 98 7.62 -20.36 17.61
N GLY A 99 6.32 -20.18 17.83
CA GLY A 99 5.76 -20.01 19.17
C GLY A 99 5.78 -21.30 19.99
N THR A 100 5.17 -21.28 21.18
CA THR A 100 5.13 -22.41 22.12
C THR A 100 4.51 -23.69 21.54
N GLY A 101 3.70 -23.59 20.47
CA GLY A 101 3.15 -24.73 19.75
C GLY A 101 4.15 -25.44 18.82
N GLY A 102 5.30 -24.83 18.54
CA GLY A 102 6.35 -25.42 17.73
C GLY A 102 5.93 -25.72 16.28
N ILE A 103 6.68 -26.63 15.67
CA ILE A 103 6.33 -27.27 14.40
C ILE A 103 5.71 -28.63 14.75
N ILE A 104 4.46 -28.83 14.36
CA ILE A 104 3.74 -30.09 14.61
C ILE A 104 3.68 -30.86 13.29
N PHE A 105 4.25 -32.07 13.29
CA PHE A 105 4.06 -33.03 12.21
C PHE A 105 2.78 -33.82 12.48
N ARG A 106 1.93 -33.94 11.47
CA ARG A 106 0.71 -34.75 11.52
C ARG A 106 0.74 -35.79 10.42
#